data_AF-A0A7G9Z989-F1
#
_entry.id   AF-A0A7G9Z989-F1
#
_cell.length_a   1.000
_cell.length_b   1.000
_cell.length_c   1.000
_cell.angle_alpha   90.00
_cell.angle_beta   90.00
_cell.angle_gamma   90.00
#
_symmetry.space_group_name_H-M   'P 1'
#
loop_
_entity.id
_entity.type
_entity.pdbx_description
1 polymer ?
#
loop_
_entity_poly.entity_id
_entity_poly.type
_entity_poly.pdbx_seq_one_letter_code
_entity_poly.pdbx_strand_id
1 'polypeptide(L)'
;MPVTGEFLHRIEKGGTLDELANELDMRKSILVAIIEFLLRAGYLCEVCPGKDCARCSMSKICSVPVPGGGKGWVKMYVFTEKGLAYIEGAKEVMES
;
A
#
# COMPACT_ATOMS: atom_id res chain seq x y z
N MET A 1 -16.48 9.66 -11.30
CA MET A 1 -15.85 8.54 -10.58
C MET A 1 -15.12 9.12 -9.38
N PRO A 2 -15.38 8.69 -8.13
CA PRO A 2 -14.57 9.18 -7.02
C PRO A 2 -13.17 8.58 -7.16
N VAL A 3 -12.16 9.45 -7.14
CA VAL A 3 -10.71 9.18 -7.30
C VAL A 3 -10.23 7.98 -6.46
N THR A 4 -10.94 7.65 -5.38
CA THR A 4 -10.67 6.51 -4.50
C THR A 4 -10.90 5.13 -5.13
N GLY A 5 -11.91 4.95 -6.00
CA GLY A 5 -12.22 3.63 -6.57
C GLY A 5 -11.19 3.14 -7.57
N GLU A 6 -10.85 4.01 -8.54
CA GLU A 6 -9.82 3.75 -9.54
C GLU A 6 -8.44 3.57 -8.89
N PHE A 7 -8.14 4.39 -7.88
CA PHE A 7 -6.93 4.26 -7.09
C PHE A 7 -6.83 2.88 -6.43
N LEU A 8 -7.87 2.44 -5.69
CA LEU A 8 -7.90 1.13 -5.00
C LEU A 8 -7.70 -0.05 -5.95
N HIS A 9 -8.29 -0.01 -7.15
CA HIS A 9 -8.09 -1.06 -8.15
C HIS A 9 -6.66 -1.06 -8.73
N ARG A 10 -6.00 0.10 -8.80
CA ARG A 10 -4.63 0.19 -9.31
C ARG A 10 -3.60 -0.33 -8.30
N ILE A 11 -3.78 -0.02 -7.01
CA ILE A 11 -2.94 -0.59 -5.94
C ILE A 11 -3.12 -2.11 -5.77
N GLU A 12 -4.25 -2.69 -6.23
CA GLU A 12 -4.43 -4.17 -6.29
C GLU A 12 -3.33 -4.86 -7.09
N LYS A 13 -2.84 -4.23 -8.16
CA LYS A 13 -1.76 -4.77 -9.00
C LYS A 13 -0.39 -4.75 -8.30
N GLY A 14 -0.26 -4.01 -7.20
CA GLY A 14 1.02 -3.73 -6.56
C GLY A 14 1.91 -2.80 -7.37
N GLY A 15 3.02 -2.36 -6.77
CA GLY A 15 3.98 -1.46 -7.40
C GLY A 15 4.50 -0.39 -6.44
N THR A 16 5.27 0.54 -6.98
CA THR A 16 5.84 1.67 -6.26
C THR A 16 4.97 2.92 -6.41
N LEU A 17 5.14 3.89 -5.50
CA LEU A 17 4.48 5.21 -5.63
C LEU A 17 4.91 5.96 -6.87
N ASP A 18 6.13 5.72 -7.36
CA ASP A 18 6.67 6.29 -8.58
C ASP A 18 5.92 5.79 -9.82
N GLU A 19 5.76 4.47 -9.94
CA GLU A 19 5.01 3.85 -11.03
C GLU A 19 3.56 4.33 -10.99
N LEU A 20 2.92 4.32 -9.81
CA LEU A 20 1.54 4.75 -9.65
C LEU A 20 1.34 6.25 -9.98
N ALA A 21 2.31 7.10 -9.66
CA ALA A 21 2.29 8.51 -10.01
C ALA A 21 2.35 8.75 -11.52
N ASN A 22 3.21 8.01 -12.21
CA ASN A 22 3.35 8.10 -13.65
C ASN A 22 2.10 7.56 -14.37
N GLU A 23 1.54 6.44 -13.89
CA GLU A 23 0.34 5.85 -14.49
C GLU A 23 -0.91 6.72 -14.36
N LEU A 24 -1.08 7.38 -13.21
CA LEU A 24 -2.25 8.22 -12.93
C LEU A 24 -2.05 9.69 -13.33
N ASP A 25 -0.88 10.06 -13.86
CA ASP A 25 -0.46 11.45 -14.10
C ASP A 25 -0.69 12.35 -12.86
N MET A 26 -0.36 11.81 -11.69
CA MET A 26 -0.59 12.47 -10.40
C MET A 26 0.71 12.80 -9.69
N ARG A 27 0.74 13.97 -9.04
CA ARG A 27 1.84 14.31 -8.13
C ARG A 27 1.87 13.33 -6.97
N LYS A 28 3.07 12.84 -6.62
CA LYS A 28 3.28 11.94 -5.47
C LYS A 28 2.66 12.46 -4.17
N SER A 29 2.69 13.77 -3.91
CA SER A 29 2.08 14.36 -2.71
C SER A 29 0.58 14.11 -2.63
N ILE A 30 -0.12 14.06 -3.77
CA ILE A 30 -1.56 13.75 -3.84
C ILE A 30 -1.77 12.26 -3.52
N LEU A 31 -0.95 11.38 -4.09
CA LEU A 31 -1.06 9.93 -3.81
C LEU A 31 -0.79 9.63 -2.34
N VAL A 32 0.20 10.28 -1.74
CA VAL A 32 0.48 10.16 -0.30
C VAL A 32 -0.74 10.59 0.51
N ALA A 33 -1.38 11.71 0.17
CA ALA A 33 -2.59 12.15 0.86
C ALA A 33 -3.76 11.16 0.70
N ILE A 34 -3.93 10.54 -0.48
CA ILE A 34 -4.94 9.51 -0.71
C ILE A 34 -4.64 8.26 0.14
N ILE A 35 -3.39 7.80 0.18
CA ILE A 35 -2.97 6.65 0.99
C ILE A 35 -3.19 6.92 2.48
N GLU A 36 -2.81 8.11 2.97
CA GLU A 36 -3.05 8.51 4.35
C GLU A 36 -4.54 8.54 4.69
N PHE A 37 -5.38 8.99 3.76
CA PHE A 37 -6.83 8.92 3.91
C PHE A 37 -7.33 7.48 3.99
N LEU A 38 -6.91 6.60 3.07
CA LEU A 38 -7.31 5.20 3.02
C LEU A 38 -6.86 4.40 4.24
N LEU A 39 -5.68 4.71 4.79
CA LEU A 39 -5.19 4.18 6.07
C LEU A 39 -6.11 4.58 7.22
N ARG A 40 -6.43 5.87 7.35
CA ARG A 40 -7.34 6.37 8.40
C ARG A 40 -8.75 5.80 8.27
N ALA A 41 -9.21 5.59 7.04
CA ALA A 41 -10.50 5.00 6.75
C ALA A 41 -10.52 3.46 6.90
N GLY A 42 -9.36 2.83 7.14
CA GLY A 42 -9.23 1.40 7.42
C GLY A 42 -9.30 0.50 6.18
N TYR A 43 -9.11 1.03 4.97
CA TYR A 43 -9.04 0.23 3.75
C TYR A 43 -7.64 -0.35 3.50
N LEU A 44 -6.61 0.33 4.01
CA LEU A 44 -5.22 -0.12 3.97
C LEU A 44 -4.68 -0.27 5.39
N CYS A 45 -3.66 -1.12 5.55
CA CYS A 45 -2.80 -1.12 6.72
C CYS A 45 -1.33 -1.00 6.31
N GLU A 46 -0.54 -0.30 7.15
CA GLU A 46 0.91 -0.22 6.96
C GLU A 46 1.54 -1.53 7.43
N VAL A 47 2.28 -2.18 6.54
CA VAL A 47 3.12 -3.31 6.92
C VAL A 47 4.37 -2.74 7.54
N CYS A 48 4.61 -3.08 8.81
CA CYS A 48 5.86 -2.81 9.49
C CYS A 48 6.70 -4.10 9.49
N PRO A 49 7.51 -4.38 8.45
CA PRO A 49 8.24 -5.64 8.37
C PRO A 49 9.37 -5.75 9.42
N GLY A 50 9.58 -4.70 10.22
CA GLY A 50 10.65 -4.55 11.21
C GLY A 50 10.43 -5.31 12.51
N LYS A 51 9.18 -5.48 12.94
CA LYS A 51 8.88 -6.12 14.23
C LYS A 51 9.17 -7.62 14.20
N ASP A 52 8.97 -8.26 13.05
CA ASP A 52 9.15 -9.70 12.90
C ASP A 52 10.56 -10.08 12.44
N CYS A 53 11.19 -9.27 11.56
CA CYS A 53 12.58 -9.48 11.19
C CYS A 53 13.54 -9.26 12.37
N ALA A 54 13.24 -8.33 13.29
CA ALA A 54 14.01 -8.16 14.52
C ALA A 54 13.93 -9.40 15.45
N ARG A 55 12.88 -10.22 15.32
CA ARG A 55 12.70 -11.48 16.07
C ARG A 55 13.16 -12.71 15.28
N CYS A 56 13.59 -12.54 14.04
CA CYS A 56 14.13 -13.63 13.22
C CYS A 56 15.51 -14.03 13.76
N SER A 57 15.67 -15.31 14.11
CA SER A 57 16.93 -15.88 14.59
C SER A 57 18.07 -15.77 13.56
N MET A 58 17.74 -15.68 12.26
CA MET A 58 18.69 -15.48 11.17
C MET A 58 18.92 -14.01 10.80
N SER A 59 18.36 -13.05 11.55
CA SER A 59 18.49 -11.61 11.27
C SER A 59 19.94 -11.11 11.13
N LYS A 60 20.91 -11.80 11.77
CA LYS A 60 22.35 -11.47 11.69
C LYS A 60 23.03 -11.90 10.39
N ILE A 61 22.40 -12.82 9.63
CA ILE A 61 22.95 -13.42 8.40
C ILE A 61 22.07 -13.07 7.20
N CYS A 62 20.84 -12.62 7.45
CA CYS A 62 19.92 -12.14 6.44
C CYS A 62 20.49 -10.86 5.80
N SER A 63 20.74 -10.91 4.49
CA SER A 63 21.17 -9.77 3.68
C SER A 63 20.05 -8.75 3.44
N VAL A 64 18.81 -9.08 3.82
CA VAL A 64 17.67 -8.17 3.75
C VAL A 64 17.79 -7.17 4.91
N PRO A 65 17.83 -5.85 4.62
CA PRO A 65 17.94 -4.83 5.65
C PRO A 65 16.83 -4.96 6.70
N VAL A 66 17.18 -4.92 7.99
CA VAL A 66 16.19 -4.95 9.08
C VAL A 66 15.26 -3.74 8.93
N PRO A 67 13.95 -3.93 8.79
CA PRO A 67 13.08 -2.81 8.51
C PRO A 67 12.88 -1.90 9.72
N GLY A 68 12.81 -0.58 9.48
CA GLY A 68 12.57 0.45 10.50
C GLY A 68 13.81 1.14 11.09
N GLY A 69 15.02 0.89 10.57
CA GLY A 69 16.28 1.32 11.20
C GLY A 69 17.18 2.30 10.42
N GLY A 70 16.78 2.93 9.31
CA GLY A 70 17.70 3.81 8.56
C GLY A 70 17.12 4.64 7.40
N LYS A 71 17.98 5.45 6.75
CA LYS A 71 17.67 6.43 5.67
C LYS A 71 17.22 5.84 4.31
N GLY A 72 16.85 4.56 4.23
CA GLY A 72 16.51 3.88 2.97
C GLY A 72 15.30 2.95 3.05
N TRP A 73 14.45 3.09 4.08
CA TRP A 73 13.27 2.25 4.27
C TRP A 73 12.12 2.66 3.34
N VAL A 74 11.45 1.64 2.79
CA VAL A 74 10.25 1.81 1.96
C VAL A 74 9.04 1.50 2.83
N LYS A 75 8.08 2.43 2.91
CA LYS A 75 6.78 2.15 3.53
C LYS A 75 6.00 1.22 2.62
N MET A 76 5.43 0.17 3.20
CA MET A 76 4.61 -0.81 2.49
C MET A 76 3.18 -0.78 3.02
N TYR A 77 2.22 -0.95 2.13
CA TYR A 77 0.81 -0.93 2.43
C TYR A 77 0.14 -2.14 1.81
N VAL A 78 -0.81 -2.73 2.53
CA VAL A 78 -1.64 -3.84 2.03
C VAL A 78 -3.10 -3.58 2.34
N PHE A 79 -3.99 -4.22 1.59
CA PHE A 79 -5.42 -4.14 1.84
C PHE A 79 -5.79 -4.83 3.15
N THR A 80 -6.75 -4.23 3.85
CA THR A 80 -7.51 -4.92 4.89
C THR A 80 -8.66 -5.73 4.26
N GLU A 81 -9.34 -6.56 5.04
CA GLU A 81 -10.57 -7.24 4.59
C GLU A 81 -11.61 -6.24 4.06
N LYS A 82 -11.73 -5.07 4.72
CA LYS A 82 -12.59 -3.97 4.27
C LYS A 82 -12.13 -3.40 2.91
N GLY A 83 -10.82 -3.27 2.72
CA GLY A 83 -10.20 -2.87 1.46
C GLY A 83 -10.55 -3.81 0.31
N LEU A 84 -10.39 -5.12 0.54
CA LEU A 84 -10.68 -6.17 -0.43
C LEU A 84 -12.16 -6.21 -0.79
N ALA A 85 -13.05 -6.19 0.20
CA ALA A 85 -14.50 -6.20 -0.02
C ALA A 85 -14.97 -5.00 -0.86
N TYR A 86 -14.35 -3.82 -0.70
CA TYR A 86 -14.66 -2.66 -1.53
C TYR A 86 -14.25 -2.87 -2.99
N ILE A 87 -13.09 -3.48 -3.25
CA ILE A 87 -12.62 -3.76 -4.61
C ILE A 87 -13.52 -4.81 -5.29
N GLU A 88 -13.91 -5.85 -4.56
CA GLU A 88 -14.80 -6.89 -5.06
C GLU A 88 -16.20 -6.33 -5.36
N GLY A 89 -16.79 -5.57 -4.43
CA GLY A 89 -18.09 -4.94 -4.65
C GLY A 89 -18.08 -3.85 -5.72
N ALA A 90 -16.94 -3.18 -5.97
CA ALA A 90 -16.82 -2.21 -7.05
C ALA A 90 -16.78 -2.86 -8.45
N LYS A 91 -16.31 -4.11 -8.56
CA LYS A 91 -16.28 -4.87 -9.82
C LYS A 91 -17.71 -5.21 -10.28
N GLU A 92 -18.60 -5.57 -9.36
CA GLU A 92 -20.01 -5.92 -9.69
C GLU A 92 -20.83 -4.73 -10.21
N VAL A 93 -20.50 -3.50 -9.79
CA VAL A 93 -21.21 -2.27 -10.19
C VAL A 93 -20.73 -1.73 -11.54
N MET A 94 -19.52 -2.11 -11.99
CA MET A 94 -18.96 -1.68 -13.28
C MET A 94 -19.34 -2.59 -14.45
N GLU A 95 -19.81 -3.81 -14.18
CA GLU A 95 -20.27 -4.78 -15.19
C GLU A 95 -21.81 -4.80 -15.35
N SER A 96 -22.55 -3.94 -14.63
CA SER A 96 -24.00 -3.73 -14.75
C SER A 96 -24.34 -2.45 -15.50
#